data_AF-A0A8J8JIG0-F1
#
_entry.id   AF-A0A8J8JIG0-F1
#
_cell.length_a   1.000
_cell.length_b   1.000
_cell.length_c   1.000
_cell.angle_alpha   90.00
_cell.angle_beta   90.00
_cell.angle_gamma   90.00
#
_symmetry.space_group_name_H-M   'P 1'
#
loop_
_entity.id
_entity.type
_entity.pdbx_description
1 polymer ?
#
loop_
_entity_poly.entity_id
_entity_poly.type
_entity_poly.pdbx_seq_one_letter_code
_entity_poly.pdbx_strand_id
1 'polypeptide(L)'
;MTRLRNYVGLFIIVLILSGLVGVTNTTYAKSEASFVTPNEAMLVAQKHLQWAYANIPDFRDWKDAKLSQPVMYYFPNGTRSAYEFTVLVKGKPDGFILVAAQRYMPPVLEFGKGEAPSKRLGRLGSARIQGFSTKQHRLLYYGGLSYSVELGNGKTLNIHGRSISVPKAVKLEFWHKPYISSAETKGDIHPMYTYVEKHIPNVPTWTTTDPGSYPTVYPYNVGPNGDPWSWWDGCAPIAASMVIAYYEPQLQDPWNREALIDIIHHTMKTDENGGTQIFNVAPGIEDLYEEYQHVSNLIALNNFVRNDYNAWLESRSIGFYDAISDINNDYPLLLLMINGSSALDRSQDYGNHAVTVVGYVGYAGAFYWEIHDTWDSEDHYIADKNWEEAWFVFIREK
;
A
#
# COMPACT_ATOMS: atom_id res chain seq x y z
N MET A 1 46.49 -51.22 -67.06
CA MET A 1 45.91 -51.53 -65.74
C MET A 1 45.54 -50.22 -65.08
N THR A 2 44.28 -49.86 -65.20
CA THR A 2 43.76 -48.53 -64.90
C THR A 2 42.59 -48.67 -63.93
N ARG A 3 42.62 -47.77 -62.94
CA ARG A 3 41.49 -47.02 -62.36
C ARG A 3 40.69 -47.57 -61.18
N LEU A 4 40.50 -46.60 -60.27
CA LEU A 4 39.30 -46.24 -59.49
C LEU A 4 39.10 -46.94 -58.13
N ARG A 5 39.19 -46.20 -57.01
CA ARG A 5 38.05 -45.59 -56.26
C ARG A 5 38.33 -45.33 -54.76
N ASN A 6 37.81 -44.17 -54.30
CA ASN A 6 37.25 -43.83 -52.96
C ASN A 6 38.24 -43.76 -51.76
N TYR A 7 38.14 -42.85 -50.77
CA TYR A 7 36.98 -42.39 -49.98
C TYR A 7 37.17 -40.93 -49.50
N VAL A 8 36.18 -40.04 -49.69
CA VAL A 8 35.17 -39.54 -48.73
C VAL A 8 35.70 -38.51 -47.72
N GLY A 9 35.13 -37.31 -47.86
CA GLY A 9 35.50 -36.08 -47.17
C GLY A 9 35.04 -35.98 -45.72
N LEU A 10 35.81 -35.17 -44.99
CA LEU A 10 35.68 -34.80 -43.59
C LEU A 10 34.49 -33.83 -43.41
N PHE A 11 33.48 -34.23 -42.65
CA PHE A 11 32.44 -33.33 -42.14
C PHE A 11 32.84 -32.84 -40.75
N ILE A 12 33.09 -31.53 -40.63
CA ILE A 12 33.30 -30.84 -39.35
C ILE A 12 31.93 -30.50 -38.79
N ILE A 13 31.54 -31.14 -37.69
CA ILE A 13 30.37 -30.75 -36.89
C ILE A 13 30.84 -29.72 -35.86
N VAL A 14 30.44 -28.47 -36.04
CA VAL A 14 30.53 -27.42 -35.03
C VAL A 14 29.31 -27.56 -34.12
N LEU A 15 29.51 -28.11 -32.92
CA LEU A 15 28.51 -28.13 -31.85
C LEU A 15 28.57 -26.81 -31.09
N ILE A 16 27.74 -25.86 -31.52
CA ILE A 16 27.41 -24.67 -30.73
C ILE A 16 26.47 -25.15 -29.62
N LEU A 17 27.00 -25.30 -28.40
CA LEU A 17 26.20 -25.41 -27.18
C LEU A 17 25.61 -24.02 -26.89
N SER A 18 24.55 -23.64 -27.59
CA SER A 18 23.64 -22.60 -27.13
C SER A 18 22.74 -23.23 -26.09
N GLY A 19 23.06 -22.99 -24.81
CA GLY A 19 22.18 -23.32 -23.70
C GLY A 19 20.87 -22.56 -23.85
N LEU A 20 19.84 -23.25 -24.38
CA LEU A 20 18.46 -22.88 -24.15
C LEU A 20 18.17 -23.03 -22.66
N VAL A 21 18.35 -21.96 -21.89
CA VAL A 21 17.55 -21.77 -20.68
C VAL A 21 16.15 -21.42 -21.19
N GLY A 22 15.34 -22.46 -21.38
CA GLY A 22 13.91 -22.31 -21.60
C GLY A 22 13.31 -21.67 -20.37
N VAL A 23 13.19 -20.34 -20.35
CA VAL A 23 12.28 -19.64 -19.47
C VAL A 23 10.89 -20.11 -19.87
N THR A 24 10.34 -21.09 -19.16
CA THR A 24 8.94 -21.46 -19.32
C THR A 24 8.12 -20.30 -18.77
N ASN A 25 7.77 -19.36 -19.64
CA ASN A 25 6.64 -18.46 -19.40
C ASN A 25 5.39 -19.32 -19.39
N THR A 26 5.06 -19.92 -18.25
CA THR A 26 3.76 -20.54 -18.02
C THR A 26 2.73 -19.42 -17.95
N THR A 27 2.19 -19.06 -19.12
CA THR A 27 0.90 -18.38 -19.23
C THR A 27 -0.16 -19.36 -18.73
N TYR A 28 -0.55 -19.21 -17.46
CA TYR A 28 -1.72 -19.89 -16.94
C TYR A 28 -2.95 -19.42 -17.72
N ALA A 29 -3.46 -20.26 -18.61
CA ALA A 29 -4.83 -20.13 -19.10
C ALA A 29 -5.77 -20.33 -17.90
N LYS A 30 -6.23 -19.23 -17.29
CA LYS A 30 -7.10 -19.25 -16.12
C LYS A 30 -8.47 -19.81 -16.48
N SER A 31 -8.72 -21.05 -16.08
CA SER A 31 -10.06 -21.66 -16.11
C SER A 31 -11.06 -20.88 -15.23
N GLU A 32 -12.35 -20.95 -15.55
CA GLU A 32 -13.45 -20.35 -14.74
C GLU A 32 -13.42 -20.79 -13.27
N ALA A 33 -12.82 -21.94 -12.96
CA ALA A 33 -12.63 -22.44 -11.59
C ALA A 33 -11.67 -21.59 -10.72
N SER A 34 -10.97 -20.62 -11.31
CA SER A 34 -10.03 -19.72 -10.59
C SER A 34 -10.68 -18.45 -10.03
N PHE A 35 -11.94 -18.17 -10.36
CA PHE A 35 -12.64 -16.95 -9.95
C PHE A 35 -13.52 -17.19 -8.71
N VAL A 36 -13.65 -16.13 -7.91
CA VAL A 36 -14.60 -16.02 -6.80
C VAL A 36 -15.84 -15.31 -7.33
N THR A 37 -17.03 -15.86 -7.07
CA THR A 37 -18.31 -15.23 -7.42
C THR A 37 -18.69 -14.15 -6.40
N PRO A 38 -19.59 -13.19 -6.73
CA PRO A 38 -20.05 -12.20 -5.76
C PRO A 38 -20.68 -12.81 -4.50
N ASN A 39 -21.38 -13.94 -4.64
CA ASN A 39 -22.00 -14.64 -3.50
C ASN A 39 -20.95 -15.30 -2.60
N GLU A 40 -19.92 -15.92 -3.20
CA GLU A 40 -18.80 -16.45 -2.42
C GLU A 40 -18.03 -15.32 -1.73
N ALA A 41 -17.80 -14.19 -2.41
CA ALA A 41 -17.13 -13.03 -1.83
C ALA A 41 -17.92 -12.44 -0.66
N MET A 42 -19.25 -12.38 -0.76
CA MET A 42 -20.12 -11.97 0.35
C MET A 42 -19.96 -12.89 1.56
N LEU A 43 -19.89 -14.22 1.34
CA LEU A 43 -19.67 -15.17 2.44
C LEU A 43 -18.30 -14.99 3.11
N VAL A 44 -17.25 -14.73 2.32
CA VAL A 44 -15.91 -14.40 2.85
C VAL A 44 -15.97 -13.10 3.66
N ALA A 45 -16.57 -12.03 3.13
CA ALA A 45 -16.71 -10.77 3.84
C ALA A 45 -17.52 -10.91 5.15
N GLN A 46 -18.61 -11.70 5.15
CA GLN A 46 -19.40 -11.96 6.36
C GLN A 46 -18.61 -12.71 7.43
N LYS A 47 -17.81 -13.69 7.02
CA LYS A 47 -16.94 -14.44 7.93
C LYS A 47 -15.84 -13.56 8.49
N HIS A 48 -15.23 -12.74 7.64
CA HIS A 48 -14.19 -11.81 8.07
C HIS A 48 -14.76 -10.73 9.00
N LEU A 49 -15.94 -10.18 8.70
CA LEU A 49 -16.67 -9.28 9.60
C LEU A 49 -16.88 -9.92 10.97
N GLN A 50 -17.30 -11.19 11.00
CA GLN A 50 -17.49 -11.94 12.25
C GLN A 50 -16.21 -12.13 13.04
N TRP A 51 -15.14 -12.48 12.35
CA TRP A 51 -13.83 -12.62 12.96
C TRP A 51 -13.30 -11.28 13.48
N ALA A 52 -13.42 -10.19 12.70
CA ALA A 52 -12.90 -8.88 13.05
C ALA A 52 -13.53 -8.37 14.35
N TYR A 53 -14.87 -8.36 14.46
CA TYR A 53 -15.52 -7.88 15.69
C TYR A 53 -15.23 -8.76 16.91
N ALA A 54 -14.95 -10.05 16.70
CA ALA A 54 -14.74 -11.01 17.77
C ALA A 54 -13.30 -10.97 18.31
N ASN A 55 -12.32 -10.59 17.48
CA ASN A 55 -10.90 -10.71 17.80
C ASN A 55 -10.18 -9.36 17.90
N ILE A 56 -10.56 -8.36 17.10
CA ILE A 56 -9.87 -7.07 17.06
C ILE A 56 -10.69 -6.04 17.88
N PRO A 57 -10.13 -5.46 18.97
CA PRO A 57 -10.86 -4.57 19.86
C PRO A 57 -11.57 -3.40 19.17
N ASP A 58 -10.96 -2.80 18.15
CA ASP A 58 -11.48 -1.59 17.49
C ASP A 58 -12.69 -1.86 16.59
N PHE A 59 -12.93 -3.12 16.22
CA PHE A 59 -14.07 -3.53 15.39
C PHE A 59 -15.23 -4.14 16.19
N ARG A 60 -15.23 -4.07 17.53
CA ARG A 60 -16.30 -4.66 18.36
C ARG A 60 -17.70 -4.12 18.04
N ASP A 61 -17.79 -2.89 17.56
CA ASP A 61 -19.02 -2.24 17.09
C ASP A 61 -19.58 -2.86 15.80
N TRP A 62 -18.80 -3.66 15.08
CA TRP A 62 -19.22 -4.39 13.88
C TRP A 62 -20.07 -5.64 14.17
N LYS A 63 -20.28 -6.00 15.45
CA LYS A 63 -21.04 -7.21 15.87
C LYS A 63 -22.39 -7.39 15.16
N ASP A 64 -23.13 -6.29 15.01
CA ASP A 64 -24.47 -6.27 14.37
C ASP A 64 -24.46 -5.53 13.03
N ALA A 65 -23.27 -5.28 12.46
CA ALA A 65 -23.13 -4.57 11.20
C ALA A 65 -23.66 -5.39 10.03
N LYS A 66 -24.06 -4.68 8.97
CA LYS A 66 -24.50 -5.27 7.71
C LYS A 66 -23.51 -4.92 6.61
N LEU A 67 -23.38 -5.80 5.62
CA LEU A 67 -22.60 -5.52 4.43
C LEU A 67 -23.50 -4.98 3.31
N SER A 68 -22.98 -4.00 2.56
CA SER A 68 -23.62 -3.53 1.34
C SER A 68 -23.62 -4.59 0.25
N GLN A 69 -24.30 -4.31 -0.88
CA GLN A 69 -24.00 -5.04 -2.11
C GLN A 69 -22.56 -4.75 -2.56
N PRO A 70 -21.88 -5.72 -3.22
CA PRO A 70 -20.50 -5.54 -3.60
C PRO A 70 -20.33 -4.50 -4.70
N VAL A 71 -19.31 -3.67 -4.57
CA VAL A 71 -18.75 -2.90 -5.68
C VAL A 71 -17.62 -3.71 -6.31
N MET A 72 -17.62 -3.83 -7.64
CA MET A 72 -16.67 -4.66 -8.38
C MET A 72 -15.48 -3.87 -8.87
N TYR A 73 -14.29 -4.42 -8.68
CA TYR A 73 -13.02 -3.92 -9.21
C TYR A 73 -12.44 -4.89 -10.24
N TYR A 74 -11.63 -4.33 -11.14
CA TYR A 74 -10.98 -5.06 -12.22
C TYR A 74 -9.48 -4.77 -12.27
N PHE A 75 -8.72 -5.71 -12.80
CA PHE A 75 -7.38 -5.46 -13.30
C PHE A 75 -7.44 -4.73 -14.66
N PRO A 76 -6.34 -4.09 -15.10
CA PRO A 76 -6.23 -3.45 -16.42
C PRO A 76 -6.69 -4.31 -17.60
N ASN A 77 -6.45 -5.63 -17.54
CA ASN A 77 -6.82 -6.58 -18.59
C ASN A 77 -8.32 -6.94 -18.60
N GLY A 78 -9.14 -6.32 -17.76
CA GLY A 78 -10.58 -6.56 -17.66
C GLY A 78 -10.99 -7.79 -16.84
N THR A 79 -10.04 -8.53 -16.26
CA THR A 79 -10.37 -9.59 -15.31
C THR A 79 -10.76 -8.99 -13.97
N ARG A 80 -11.71 -9.59 -13.25
CA ARG A 80 -12.12 -9.11 -11.92
C ARG A 80 -10.95 -9.21 -10.95
N SER A 81 -10.70 -8.17 -10.17
CA SER A 81 -9.62 -8.15 -9.18
C SER A 81 -10.15 -8.29 -7.75
N ALA A 82 -11.20 -7.54 -7.40
CA ALA A 82 -11.74 -7.52 -6.05
C ALA A 82 -13.24 -7.17 -5.98
N TYR A 83 -13.83 -7.43 -4.82
CA TYR A 83 -15.18 -7.07 -4.41
C TYR A 83 -15.09 -6.25 -3.12
N GLU A 84 -15.54 -5.01 -3.13
CA GLU A 84 -15.60 -4.16 -1.94
C GLU A 84 -17.00 -4.21 -1.33
N PHE A 85 -17.07 -4.43 -0.02
CA PHE A 85 -18.29 -4.38 0.76
C PHE A 85 -18.17 -3.27 1.81
N THR A 86 -19.06 -2.28 1.76
CA THR A 86 -19.16 -1.29 2.82
C THR A 86 -19.77 -1.94 4.07
N VAL A 87 -19.14 -1.74 5.22
CA VAL A 87 -19.65 -2.15 6.53
C VAL A 87 -20.60 -1.06 7.05
N LEU A 88 -21.80 -1.47 7.42
CA LEU A 88 -22.89 -0.59 7.85
C LEU A 88 -23.24 -0.85 9.31
N VAL A 89 -22.74 -0.01 10.22
CA VAL A 89 -23.10 -0.02 11.64
C VAL A 89 -24.36 0.83 11.82
N LYS A 90 -25.45 0.23 12.32
CA LYS A 90 -26.76 0.91 12.47
C LYS A 90 -27.24 1.59 11.18
N GLY A 91 -26.90 1.02 10.03
CA GLY A 91 -27.28 1.52 8.69
C GLY A 91 -26.41 2.67 8.16
N LYS A 92 -25.37 3.10 8.87
CA LYS A 92 -24.42 4.11 8.42
C LYS A 92 -23.08 3.46 8.03
N PRO A 93 -22.40 3.94 6.97
CA PRO A 93 -21.05 3.50 6.65
C PRO A 93 -20.10 3.72 7.82
N ASP A 94 -19.32 2.69 8.15
CA ASP A 94 -18.33 2.70 9.24
C ASP A 94 -16.95 2.18 8.81
N GLY A 95 -16.90 1.46 7.69
CA GLY A 95 -15.67 0.91 7.12
C GLY A 95 -15.96 0.07 5.89
N PHE A 96 -15.00 -0.77 5.52
CA PHE A 96 -15.12 -1.65 4.36
C PHE A 96 -14.29 -2.93 4.51
N ILE A 97 -14.64 -3.92 3.68
CA ILE A 97 -13.87 -5.15 3.50
C ILE A 97 -13.69 -5.37 2.00
N LEU A 98 -12.44 -5.47 1.55
CA LEU A 98 -12.06 -5.77 0.18
C LEU A 98 -11.71 -7.26 0.05
N VAL A 99 -12.53 -7.99 -0.70
CA VAL A 99 -12.38 -9.43 -0.92
C VAL A 99 -11.80 -9.69 -2.31
N ALA A 100 -10.85 -10.61 -2.43
CA ALA A 100 -10.28 -10.96 -3.72
C ALA A 100 -11.29 -11.64 -4.65
N ALA A 101 -11.25 -11.28 -5.94
CA ALA A 101 -12.01 -11.97 -6.98
C ALA A 101 -11.27 -13.18 -7.57
N GLN A 102 -10.02 -13.43 -7.14
CA GLN A 102 -9.13 -14.45 -7.67
C GLN A 102 -8.68 -15.40 -6.55
N ARG A 103 -8.87 -16.71 -6.73
CA ARG A 103 -8.60 -17.72 -5.70
C ARG A 103 -7.13 -17.92 -5.34
N TYR A 104 -6.19 -17.36 -6.10
CA TYR A 104 -4.76 -17.38 -5.75
C TYR A 104 -4.36 -16.24 -4.81
N MET A 105 -5.22 -15.22 -4.64
CA MET A 105 -4.95 -14.07 -3.78
C MET A 105 -5.43 -14.38 -2.36
N PRO A 106 -4.94 -13.64 -1.34
CA PRO A 106 -5.53 -13.65 -0.01
C PRO A 106 -7.05 -13.40 -0.10
N PRO A 107 -7.88 -14.16 0.62
CA PRO A 107 -9.34 -14.01 0.56
C PRO A 107 -9.81 -12.58 0.84
N VAL A 108 -9.26 -11.95 1.89
CA VAL A 108 -9.42 -10.52 2.18
C VAL A 108 -8.09 -9.83 1.92
N LEU A 109 -8.15 -8.76 1.12
CA LEU A 109 -7.01 -7.98 0.64
C LEU A 109 -6.75 -6.76 1.50
N GLU A 110 -7.83 -6.14 1.97
CA GLU A 110 -7.82 -4.93 2.77
C GLU A 110 -9.11 -4.88 3.61
N PHE A 111 -9.03 -4.36 4.82
CA PHE A 111 -10.19 -3.97 5.61
C PHE A 111 -9.79 -2.85 6.56
N GLY A 112 -10.76 -2.02 6.96
CA GLY A 112 -10.45 -0.87 7.81
C GLY A 112 -11.70 -0.08 8.15
N LYS A 113 -11.54 0.86 9.07
CA LYS A 113 -12.55 1.90 9.30
C LYS A 113 -12.45 2.98 8.23
N GLY A 114 -13.38 3.93 8.28
CA GLY A 114 -13.37 5.08 7.38
C GLY A 114 -14.12 4.85 6.07
N GLU A 115 -13.80 5.67 5.09
CA GLU A 115 -14.56 5.71 3.85
C GLU A 115 -14.09 4.66 2.84
N ALA A 116 -15.02 3.79 2.42
CA ALA A 116 -14.79 2.84 1.34
C ALA A 116 -14.21 3.51 0.06
N PRO A 117 -13.11 3.00 -0.52
CA PRO A 117 -12.47 3.54 -1.72
C PRO A 117 -13.45 3.87 -2.87
N SER A 118 -14.45 3.02 -3.09
CA SER A 118 -15.44 3.23 -4.15
C SER A 118 -16.29 4.48 -3.97
N LYS A 119 -16.51 4.93 -2.72
CA LYS A 119 -17.29 6.13 -2.43
C LYS A 119 -16.51 7.40 -2.75
N ARG A 120 -15.21 7.41 -2.46
CA ARG A 120 -14.29 8.50 -2.87
C ARG A 120 -14.18 8.57 -4.39
N LEU A 121 -13.92 7.44 -5.06
CA LEU A 121 -13.95 7.34 -6.52
C LEU A 121 -15.31 7.74 -7.11
N GLY A 122 -16.39 7.41 -6.40
CA GLY A 122 -17.76 7.86 -6.63
C GLY A 122 -17.85 9.36 -6.86
N ARG A 123 -17.43 10.14 -5.86
CA ARG A 123 -17.45 11.60 -5.90
C ARG A 123 -16.56 12.17 -7.00
N LEU A 124 -15.33 11.66 -7.11
CA LEU A 124 -14.35 12.13 -8.09
C LEU A 124 -14.80 11.84 -9.53
N GLY A 125 -15.33 10.64 -9.77
CA GLY A 125 -15.90 10.24 -11.05
C GLY A 125 -17.10 11.10 -11.41
N SER A 126 -18.06 11.29 -10.50
CA SER A 126 -19.24 12.15 -10.76
C SER A 126 -18.88 13.61 -11.03
N ALA A 127 -17.78 14.13 -10.48
CA ALA A 127 -17.31 15.48 -10.75
C ALA A 127 -16.66 15.63 -12.14
N ARG A 128 -16.16 14.56 -12.76
CA ARG A 128 -15.34 14.62 -13.98
C ARG A 128 -15.90 13.87 -15.18
N ILE A 129 -16.81 12.94 -14.96
CA ILE A 129 -17.36 12.04 -15.97
C ILE A 129 -18.88 12.19 -15.94
N GLN A 130 -19.44 12.68 -17.05
CA GLN A 130 -20.88 12.85 -17.17
C GLN A 130 -21.58 11.49 -17.09
N GLY A 131 -22.61 11.38 -16.23
CA GLY A 131 -23.33 10.13 -16.04
C GLY A 131 -22.56 9.07 -15.26
N PHE A 132 -21.51 9.45 -14.53
CA PHE A 132 -20.72 8.52 -13.74
C PHE A 132 -21.57 7.70 -12.77
N SER A 133 -21.24 6.41 -12.68
CA SER A 133 -21.78 5.50 -11.67
C SER A 133 -20.79 4.37 -11.46
N THR A 134 -20.52 4.01 -10.20
CA THR A 134 -19.68 2.88 -9.81
C THR A 134 -20.21 1.53 -10.28
N LYS A 135 -21.46 1.47 -10.78
CA LYS A 135 -22.05 0.27 -11.39
C LYS A 135 -21.80 0.14 -12.89
N GLN A 136 -21.57 1.27 -13.58
CA GLN A 136 -21.46 1.33 -15.04
C GLN A 136 -20.03 1.58 -15.50
N HIS A 137 -19.23 2.25 -14.68
CA HIS A 137 -17.86 2.58 -14.99
C HIS A 137 -16.93 1.58 -14.32
N ARG A 138 -15.85 1.21 -15.03
CA ARG A 138 -14.91 0.20 -14.55
C ARG A 138 -14.02 0.81 -13.46
N LEU A 139 -14.18 0.32 -12.24
CA LEU A 139 -13.23 0.59 -11.16
C LEU A 139 -12.06 -0.39 -11.27
N LEU A 140 -10.85 0.10 -11.02
CA LEU A 140 -9.63 -0.67 -11.11
C LEU A 140 -8.95 -0.76 -9.76
N TYR A 141 -8.40 -1.93 -9.47
CA TYR A 141 -7.59 -2.20 -8.28
C TYR A 141 -6.31 -2.93 -8.69
N TYR A 142 -5.17 -2.41 -8.26
CA TYR A 142 -3.84 -2.87 -8.71
C TYR A 142 -3.04 -3.61 -7.64
N GLY A 143 -3.53 -3.66 -6.40
CA GLY A 143 -2.74 -4.04 -5.23
C GLY A 143 -2.61 -2.87 -4.24
N GLY A 144 -2.28 -3.20 -3.01
CA GLY A 144 -2.05 -2.29 -1.89
C GLY A 144 -3.28 -1.43 -1.67
N LEU A 145 -3.07 -0.12 -1.70
CA LEU A 145 -4.12 0.89 -1.58
C LEU A 145 -4.37 1.58 -2.95
N SER A 146 -4.08 0.89 -4.06
CA SER A 146 -4.13 1.47 -5.41
C SER A 146 -5.48 1.29 -6.10
N TYR A 147 -6.25 2.38 -6.18
CA TYR A 147 -7.58 2.41 -6.78
C TYR A 147 -7.75 3.49 -7.86
N SER A 148 -8.53 3.20 -8.90
CA SER A 148 -8.87 4.20 -9.92
C SER A 148 -10.19 3.92 -10.66
N VAL A 149 -10.65 4.89 -11.43
CA VAL A 149 -11.74 4.78 -12.41
C VAL A 149 -11.14 4.78 -13.80
N GLU A 150 -11.51 3.86 -14.68
CA GLU A 150 -11.08 3.92 -16.07
C GLU A 150 -11.76 5.07 -16.84
N LEU A 151 -10.97 5.86 -17.56
CA LEU A 151 -11.44 6.96 -18.43
C LEU A 151 -11.49 6.58 -19.92
N GLY A 152 -10.93 5.43 -20.30
CA GLY A 152 -10.70 5.02 -21.68
C GLY A 152 -9.35 5.50 -22.23
N ASN A 153 -9.00 5.09 -23.45
CA ASN A 153 -7.75 5.46 -24.14
C ASN A 153 -6.46 5.21 -23.32
N GLY A 154 -6.47 4.19 -22.47
CA GLY A 154 -5.33 3.89 -21.60
C GLY A 154 -5.12 4.89 -20.46
N LYS A 155 -6.13 5.68 -20.09
CA LYS A 155 -6.12 6.62 -18.96
C LYS A 155 -7.10 6.22 -17.87
N THR A 156 -6.79 6.62 -16.64
CA THR A 156 -7.60 6.37 -15.44
C THR A 156 -7.59 7.60 -14.54
N LEU A 157 -8.64 7.77 -13.73
CA LEU A 157 -8.73 8.73 -12.66
C LEU A 157 -8.44 8.02 -11.34
N ASN A 158 -7.29 8.26 -10.71
CA ASN A 158 -6.96 7.63 -9.42
C ASN A 158 -7.86 8.11 -8.27
N ILE A 159 -7.70 7.50 -7.09
CA ILE A 159 -8.45 7.84 -5.86
C ILE A 159 -8.20 9.26 -5.32
N HIS A 160 -7.23 9.95 -5.90
CA HIS A 160 -6.94 11.35 -5.62
C HIS A 160 -7.43 12.31 -6.72
N GLY A 161 -8.15 11.79 -7.71
CA GLY A 161 -8.76 12.60 -8.76
C GLY A 161 -7.78 13.00 -9.85
N ARG A 162 -6.83 12.14 -10.25
CA ARG A 162 -5.81 12.49 -11.25
C ARG A 162 -5.80 11.55 -12.42
N SER A 163 -5.60 12.12 -13.61
CA SER A 163 -5.53 11.37 -14.86
C SER A 163 -4.15 10.76 -15.02
N ILE A 164 -4.03 9.46 -14.80
CA ILE A 164 -2.79 8.69 -14.97
C ILE A 164 -2.98 7.64 -16.07
N SER A 165 -1.90 7.07 -16.60
CA SER A 165 -2.02 5.96 -17.55
C SER A 165 -2.34 4.66 -16.81
N VAL A 166 -3.08 3.79 -17.48
CA VAL A 166 -3.38 2.45 -16.98
C VAL A 166 -2.06 1.66 -16.91
N PRO A 167 -1.72 1.03 -15.78
CA PRO A 167 -0.57 0.13 -15.71
C PRO A 167 -0.67 -0.99 -16.76
N LYS A 168 0.40 -1.25 -17.50
CA LYS A 168 0.42 -2.28 -18.55
C LYS A 168 0.23 -3.69 -18.00
N ALA A 169 0.70 -3.94 -16.78
CA ALA A 169 0.55 -5.19 -16.08
C ALA A 169 0.45 -4.92 -14.57
N VAL A 170 -0.26 -5.81 -13.87
CA VAL A 170 -0.29 -5.86 -12.41
C VAL A 170 0.44 -7.13 -12.01
N LYS A 171 1.50 -6.98 -11.21
CA LYS A 171 2.22 -8.11 -10.60
C LYS A 171 1.95 -8.07 -9.11
N LEU A 172 1.45 -9.18 -8.58
CA LEU A 172 1.26 -9.36 -7.15
C LEU A 172 1.94 -10.67 -6.76
N GLU A 173 2.75 -10.64 -5.72
CA GLU A 173 3.57 -11.79 -5.32
C GLU A 173 2.82 -12.75 -4.38
N PHE A 174 1.88 -13.52 -4.92
CA PHE A 174 1.22 -14.57 -4.14
C PHE A 174 1.86 -15.93 -4.40
N TRP A 175 2.95 -16.22 -3.68
CA TRP A 175 3.59 -17.54 -3.72
C TRP A 175 2.96 -18.49 -2.71
N HIS A 176 1.76 -19.01 -2.94
CA HIS A 176 1.26 -20.21 -2.25
C HIS A 176 0.48 -21.11 -3.23
N LYS A 177 0.54 -22.43 -2.99
CA LYS A 177 -0.33 -23.42 -3.66
C LYS A 177 -1.78 -22.92 -3.63
N PRO A 178 -2.57 -23.12 -4.71
CA PRO A 178 -3.94 -22.60 -4.79
C PRO A 178 -4.65 -22.88 -3.48
N TYR A 179 -5.03 -21.80 -2.79
CA TYR A 179 -5.77 -21.84 -1.54
C TYR A 179 -7.02 -22.67 -1.84
N ILE A 180 -7.02 -23.92 -1.37
CA ILE A 180 -8.15 -24.81 -1.58
C ILE A 180 -9.26 -24.18 -0.74
N SER A 181 -10.26 -23.62 -1.41
CA SER A 181 -11.43 -22.99 -0.79
C SER A 181 -12.13 -23.89 0.24
N SER A 182 -11.79 -25.18 0.32
CA SER A 182 -12.27 -26.09 1.35
C SER A 182 -11.93 -25.66 2.77
N ALA A 183 -10.88 -24.87 3.03
CA ALA A 183 -10.56 -24.42 4.38
C ALA A 183 -11.58 -23.38 4.91
N GLU A 184 -12.13 -22.54 4.02
CA GLU A 184 -13.18 -21.59 4.41
C GLU A 184 -14.59 -22.06 4.06
N THR A 185 -14.77 -22.96 3.08
CA THR A 185 -16.10 -23.48 2.70
C THR A 185 -16.54 -24.69 3.51
N LYS A 186 -15.63 -25.43 4.15
CA LYS A 186 -15.98 -26.41 5.18
C LYS A 186 -15.78 -25.76 6.53
N GLY A 187 -16.88 -25.47 7.23
CA GLY A 187 -17.09 -25.53 8.70
C GLY A 187 -16.07 -25.01 9.73
N ASP A 188 -14.82 -24.74 9.36
CA ASP A 188 -13.68 -24.74 10.27
C ASP A 188 -13.00 -23.37 10.23
N ILE A 189 -13.78 -22.29 10.36
CA ILE A 189 -13.30 -21.13 11.11
C ILE A 189 -13.58 -21.46 12.59
N HIS A 190 -12.90 -22.50 13.08
CA HIS A 190 -12.71 -22.62 14.51
C HIS A 190 -11.84 -21.44 14.95
N PRO A 191 -12.04 -20.86 16.15
CA PRO A 191 -11.01 -20.02 16.77
C PRO A 191 -9.78 -20.91 16.96
N MET A 192 -8.90 -20.95 15.95
CA MET A 192 -7.71 -21.78 15.97
C MET A 192 -6.64 -21.08 16.79
N TYR A 193 -5.89 -21.91 17.53
CA TYR A 193 -4.81 -21.62 18.46
C TYR A 193 -3.62 -20.77 17.93
N THR A 194 -3.73 -20.11 16.78
CA THR A 194 -2.65 -19.30 16.17
C THR A 194 -3.15 -17.92 15.72
N TYR A 195 -4.01 -17.28 16.52
CA TYR A 195 -4.26 -15.84 16.41
C TYR A 195 -3.06 -15.09 16.98
N VAL A 196 -2.53 -14.14 16.23
CA VAL A 196 -1.50 -13.21 16.70
C VAL A 196 -1.96 -11.80 16.36
N GLU A 197 -1.86 -10.90 17.32
CA GLU A 197 -2.10 -9.47 17.12
C GLU A 197 -1.05 -8.70 17.90
N LYS A 198 -0.70 -7.53 17.38
CA LYS A 198 0.02 -6.50 18.11
C LYS A 198 -0.36 -5.16 17.51
N HIS A 199 -0.72 -4.22 18.37
CA HIS A 199 -0.95 -2.81 18.05
C HIS A 199 -0.02 -1.98 18.92
N ILE A 200 0.60 -0.95 18.35
CA ILE A 200 1.42 0.03 19.04
C ILE A 200 0.53 1.26 19.31
N PRO A 201 0.13 1.50 20.58
CA PRO A 201 -0.73 2.62 20.90
C PRO A 201 0.01 3.96 20.77
N ASN A 202 -0.75 5.03 20.51
CA ASN A 202 -0.28 6.42 20.48
C ASN A 202 0.70 6.78 19.35
N VAL A 203 0.89 5.91 18.35
CA VAL A 203 1.43 6.39 17.08
C VAL A 203 0.39 7.35 16.51
N PRO A 204 0.75 8.59 16.13
CA PRO A 204 -0.23 9.50 15.55
C PRO A 204 -0.62 9.06 14.13
N THR A 205 -1.83 9.43 13.72
CA THR A 205 -2.36 9.20 12.35
C THR A 205 -2.80 10.55 11.77
N TRP A 206 -2.26 10.91 10.61
CA TRP A 206 -2.51 12.22 10.00
C TRP A 206 -2.19 12.29 8.50
N THR A 207 -2.57 13.42 7.90
CA THR A 207 -2.21 13.86 6.56
C THR A 207 -1.55 15.25 6.66
N THR A 208 -0.92 15.71 5.58
CA THR A 208 -0.61 17.14 5.39
C THR A 208 -1.87 17.99 5.50
N THR A 209 -1.73 19.22 6.00
CA THR A 209 -2.85 20.18 6.08
C THR A 209 -2.52 21.59 5.61
N ASP A 210 -1.26 21.89 5.29
CA ASP A 210 -0.85 23.19 4.80
C ASP A 210 -1.05 23.30 3.26
N PRO A 211 -1.11 24.54 2.72
CA PRO A 211 -1.41 24.74 1.32
C PRO A 211 -0.14 24.87 0.47
N GLY A 212 0.09 23.98 -0.49
CA GLY A 212 1.25 24.14 -1.39
C GLY A 212 1.12 25.16 -2.52
N SER A 213 2.18 25.26 -3.31
CA SER A 213 2.39 26.12 -4.49
C SER A 213 2.58 27.61 -4.17
N TYR A 214 3.25 27.89 -3.06
CA TYR A 214 3.62 29.22 -2.59
C TYR A 214 5.08 29.57 -2.93
N PRO A 215 5.45 30.86 -3.05
CA PRO A 215 6.79 31.25 -3.47
C PRO A 215 7.86 31.15 -2.37
N THR A 216 7.47 30.87 -1.12
CA THR A 216 8.41 30.85 0.01
C THR A 216 9.29 29.60 -0.08
N VAL A 217 10.60 29.78 0.00
CA VAL A 217 11.55 28.68 -0.11
C VAL A 217 12.05 28.21 1.26
N TYR A 218 12.48 26.96 1.31
CA TYR A 218 13.13 26.37 2.47
C TYR A 218 14.36 27.17 2.94
N PRO A 219 14.57 27.35 4.27
CA PRO A 219 13.76 26.83 5.38
C PRO A 219 12.62 27.75 5.82
N TYR A 220 12.36 28.86 5.11
CA TYR A 220 11.40 29.88 5.55
C TYR A 220 9.93 29.49 5.34
N ASN A 221 9.67 28.38 4.65
CA ASN A 221 8.33 27.82 4.49
C ASN A 221 7.96 26.82 5.59
N VAL A 222 8.89 26.42 6.46
CA VAL A 222 8.65 25.42 7.51
C VAL A 222 7.54 25.87 8.46
N GLY A 223 6.57 25.00 8.70
CA GLY A 223 5.41 25.19 9.57
C GLY A 223 4.08 25.22 8.78
N PRO A 224 3.00 25.74 9.36
CA PRO A 224 1.66 25.62 8.77
C PRO A 224 1.38 26.59 7.60
N ASN A 225 2.41 27.29 7.13
CA ASN A 225 2.28 28.25 6.04
C ASN A 225 2.59 27.53 4.74
N GLY A 226 2.02 28.01 3.63
CA GLY A 226 2.19 27.32 2.37
C GLY A 226 3.64 27.17 1.90
N ASP A 227 3.93 25.96 1.43
CA ASP A 227 5.20 25.49 0.91
C ASP A 227 5.37 25.75 -0.62
N PRO A 228 6.59 25.61 -1.17
CA PRO A 228 6.84 25.76 -2.59
C PRO A 228 6.59 24.51 -3.44
N TRP A 229 6.34 23.36 -2.83
CA TRP A 229 5.96 22.14 -3.53
C TRP A 229 4.45 22.15 -3.80
N SER A 230 3.87 21.09 -4.34
CA SER A 230 2.41 21.04 -4.43
C SER A 230 1.78 20.88 -3.06
N TRP A 231 0.45 20.96 -2.97
CA TRP A 231 -0.30 20.77 -1.72
C TRP A 231 -0.04 19.45 -0.98
N TRP A 232 0.81 18.57 -1.50
CA TRP A 232 1.09 17.27 -0.95
C TRP A 232 2.58 17.08 -0.67
N ASP A 233 2.91 16.98 0.62
CA ASP A 233 4.30 16.86 1.08
C ASP A 233 4.94 15.50 0.79
N GLY A 234 4.18 14.56 0.26
CA GLY A 234 4.68 13.22 -0.07
C GLY A 234 4.30 12.18 0.97
N CYS A 235 4.03 10.95 0.50
CA CYS A 235 3.67 9.85 1.38
C CYS A 235 4.82 9.43 2.31
N ALA A 236 6.07 9.45 1.83
CA ALA A 236 7.21 9.04 2.66
C ALA A 236 7.49 10.05 3.80
N PRO A 237 7.52 11.37 3.58
CA PRO A 237 7.65 12.34 4.67
C PRO A 237 6.52 12.29 5.68
N ILE A 238 5.28 12.18 5.22
CA ILE A 238 4.10 12.13 6.10
C ILE A 238 4.08 10.84 6.92
N ALA A 239 4.41 9.69 6.33
CA ALA A 239 4.49 8.43 7.07
C ALA A 239 5.65 8.46 8.09
N ALA A 240 6.84 8.92 7.68
CA ALA A 240 7.98 9.06 8.58
C ALA A 240 7.69 10.00 9.76
N SER A 241 7.00 11.12 9.54
CA SER A 241 6.66 12.05 10.62
C SER A 241 5.79 11.41 11.70
N MET A 242 4.92 10.45 11.34
CA MET A 242 4.15 9.70 12.35
C MET A 242 5.05 8.85 13.26
N VAL A 243 6.04 8.16 12.68
CA VAL A 243 7.01 7.37 13.46
C VAL A 243 7.88 8.28 14.33
N ILE A 244 8.35 9.40 13.81
CA ILE A 244 9.17 10.34 14.59
C ILE A 244 8.34 10.97 15.73
N ALA A 245 7.11 11.38 15.46
CA ALA A 245 6.26 12.00 16.48
C ALA A 245 5.73 11.02 17.54
N TYR A 246 5.82 9.70 17.29
CA TYR A 246 5.67 8.69 18.33
C TYR A 246 6.80 8.78 19.37
N TYR A 247 8.05 8.98 18.93
CA TYR A 247 9.20 9.21 19.82
C TYR A 247 9.27 10.66 20.35
N GLU A 248 8.64 11.61 19.67
CA GLU A 248 8.66 13.04 20.00
C GLU A 248 7.23 13.60 20.24
N PRO A 249 6.53 13.23 21.33
CA PRO A 249 5.13 13.63 21.54
C PRO A 249 4.87 15.14 21.53
N GLN A 250 5.87 15.96 21.83
CA GLN A 250 5.77 17.43 21.77
C GLN A 250 5.63 17.98 20.34
N LEU A 251 5.84 17.15 19.31
CA LEU A 251 5.70 17.53 17.90
C LEU A 251 4.32 17.19 17.32
N GLN A 252 3.41 16.62 18.11
CA GLN A 252 2.11 16.13 17.61
C GLN A 252 1.05 17.22 17.41
N ASP A 253 1.24 18.45 17.91
CA ASP A 253 0.29 19.53 17.64
C ASP A 253 0.36 19.97 16.17
N PRO A 254 -0.72 20.56 15.62
CA PRO A 254 -0.81 20.85 14.19
C PRO A 254 0.35 21.71 13.65
N TRP A 255 0.87 22.65 14.44
CA TRP A 255 1.96 23.51 13.95
C TRP A 255 3.26 22.72 13.83
N ASN A 256 3.62 21.96 14.87
CA ASN A 256 4.85 21.19 14.88
C ASN A 256 4.79 19.97 13.95
N ARG A 257 3.59 19.42 13.72
CA ARG A 257 3.37 18.37 12.72
C ARG A 257 3.80 18.83 11.33
N GLU A 258 3.29 19.98 10.86
CA GLU A 258 3.67 20.47 9.52
C GLU A 258 5.17 20.79 9.46
N ALA A 259 5.72 21.47 10.48
CA ALA A 259 7.15 21.74 10.53
C ALA A 259 8.02 20.46 10.47
N LEU A 260 7.59 19.39 11.15
CA LEU A 260 8.24 18.08 11.09
C LEU A 260 8.14 17.47 9.69
N ILE A 261 6.96 17.52 9.06
CA ILE A 261 6.74 17.00 7.71
C ILE A 261 7.62 17.77 6.70
N ASP A 262 7.70 19.10 6.78
CA ASP A 262 8.48 19.95 5.87
C ASP A 262 9.99 19.65 5.94
N ILE A 263 10.51 19.50 7.16
CA ILE A 263 11.93 19.19 7.37
C ILE A 263 12.23 17.76 6.90
N ILE A 264 11.32 16.81 7.13
CA ILE A 264 11.47 15.45 6.58
C ILE A 264 11.36 15.47 5.05
N HIS A 265 10.45 16.26 4.46
CA HIS A 265 10.34 16.44 3.02
C HIS A 265 11.67 16.90 2.43
N HIS A 266 12.29 17.91 3.05
CA HIS A 266 13.59 18.43 2.66
C HIS A 266 14.72 17.39 2.78
N THR A 267 14.88 16.77 3.95
CA THR A 267 15.96 15.80 4.22
C THR A 267 15.86 14.55 3.37
N MET A 268 14.63 14.07 3.09
CA MET A 268 14.37 12.98 2.15
C MET A 268 14.53 13.38 0.67
N LYS A 269 14.83 14.65 0.37
CA LYS A 269 14.93 15.19 -0.99
C LYS A 269 13.69 14.85 -1.79
N THR A 270 12.53 14.98 -1.15
CA THR A 270 11.25 14.82 -1.80
C THR A 270 11.12 15.92 -2.83
N ASP A 271 10.70 15.56 -4.05
CA ASP A 271 10.56 16.53 -5.11
C ASP A 271 9.34 17.44 -4.89
N GLU A 272 9.24 18.49 -5.69
CA GLU A 272 8.10 19.42 -5.68
C GLU A 272 6.74 18.72 -5.87
N ASN A 273 6.77 17.45 -6.29
CA ASN A 273 5.60 16.62 -6.51
C ASN A 273 5.33 15.55 -5.42
N GLY A 274 5.90 15.73 -4.23
CA GLY A 274 5.75 14.79 -3.13
C GLY A 274 6.36 13.41 -3.44
N GLY A 275 7.26 13.33 -4.43
CA GLY A 275 7.93 12.13 -4.87
C GLY A 275 9.26 11.92 -4.14
N THR A 276 9.36 10.83 -3.39
CA THR A 276 10.59 10.45 -2.69
C THR A 276 11.20 9.20 -3.31
N GLN A 277 12.51 9.21 -3.58
CA GLN A 277 13.22 8.01 -4.00
C GLN A 277 13.43 7.09 -2.79
N ILE A 278 13.22 5.78 -2.95
CA ILE A 278 13.32 4.80 -1.85
C ILE A 278 14.64 4.92 -1.08
N PHE A 279 15.76 5.12 -1.79
CA PHE A 279 17.09 5.24 -1.19
C PHE A 279 17.33 6.56 -0.44
N ASN A 280 16.44 7.54 -0.54
CA ASN A 280 16.52 8.78 0.25
C ASN A 280 15.72 8.70 1.56
N VAL A 281 14.82 7.71 1.73
CA VAL A 281 13.93 7.65 2.90
C VAL A 281 14.73 7.44 4.17
N ALA A 282 15.53 6.38 4.26
CA ALA A 282 16.33 6.10 5.45
C ALA A 282 17.39 7.21 5.72
N PRO A 283 18.22 7.65 4.75
CA PRO A 283 19.14 8.75 4.98
C PRO A 283 18.45 10.06 5.41
N GLY A 284 17.29 10.39 4.84
CA GLY A 284 16.56 11.59 5.25
C GLY A 284 16.09 11.55 6.71
N ILE A 285 15.75 10.37 7.23
CA ILE A 285 15.44 10.19 8.66
C ILE A 285 16.68 10.36 9.53
N GLU A 286 17.83 9.85 9.09
CA GLU A 286 19.10 10.00 9.82
C GLU A 286 19.60 11.45 9.82
N ASP A 287 19.34 12.21 8.75
CA ASP A 287 19.72 13.62 8.61
C ASP A 287 18.76 14.57 9.37
N LEU A 288 17.60 14.07 9.83
CA LEU A 288 16.52 14.88 10.44
C LEU A 288 17.01 15.70 11.64
N TYR A 289 17.72 15.07 12.58
CA TYR A 289 18.11 15.73 13.82
C TYR A 289 18.99 16.96 13.54
N GLU A 290 20.06 16.76 12.75
CA GLU A 290 20.99 17.83 12.39
C GLU A 290 20.29 18.97 11.64
N GLU A 291 19.42 18.62 10.68
CA GLU A 291 18.69 19.60 9.90
C GLU A 291 17.68 20.38 10.77
N TYR A 292 16.99 19.72 11.68
CA TYR A 292 16.07 20.39 12.61
C TYR A 292 16.81 21.39 13.51
N GLN A 293 18.01 21.02 14.01
CA GLN A 293 18.86 21.97 14.73
C GLN A 293 19.32 23.11 13.83
N HIS A 294 19.67 22.85 12.56
CA HIS A 294 20.04 23.90 11.61
C HIS A 294 18.91 24.91 11.40
N VAL A 295 17.71 24.44 11.07
CA VAL A 295 16.51 25.27 10.86
C VAL A 295 16.15 26.08 12.10
N SER A 296 16.28 25.50 13.30
CA SER A 296 16.01 26.21 14.56
C SER A 296 16.87 27.45 14.79
N ASN A 297 18.05 27.53 14.16
CA ASN A 297 18.93 28.69 14.22
C ASN A 297 18.58 29.77 13.19
N LEU A 298 17.72 29.45 12.21
CA LEU A 298 17.34 30.35 11.12
C LEU A 298 15.93 30.92 11.28
N ILE A 299 15.01 30.13 11.84
CA ILE A 299 13.60 30.52 12.06
C ILE A 299 13.13 30.11 13.45
N ALA A 300 12.05 30.75 13.92
CA ALA A 300 11.42 30.39 15.19
C ALA A 300 10.58 29.12 15.04
N LEU A 301 10.90 28.09 15.82
CA LEU A 301 10.12 26.85 15.93
C LEU A 301 9.44 26.78 17.30
N ASN A 302 8.26 26.16 17.37
CA ASN A 302 7.53 25.99 18.63
C ASN A 302 8.14 24.90 19.52
N ASN A 303 8.63 23.82 18.91
CA ASN A 303 9.32 22.71 19.57
C ASN A 303 10.45 22.18 18.67
N PHE A 304 11.27 21.30 19.26
CA PHE A 304 12.45 20.71 18.61
C PHE A 304 12.40 19.19 18.65
N VAL A 305 12.95 18.55 17.61
CA VAL A 305 13.39 17.16 17.66
C VAL A 305 14.52 17.06 18.68
N ARG A 306 14.38 16.16 19.66
CA ARG A 306 15.32 16.00 20.78
C ARG A 306 16.27 14.85 20.56
N ASN A 307 15.82 13.85 19.82
CA ASN A 307 16.55 12.61 19.60
C ASN A 307 17.11 12.54 18.19
N ASP A 308 18.23 11.85 18.07
CA ASP A 308 18.79 11.43 16.78
C ASP A 308 18.30 10.02 16.46
N TYR A 309 18.25 9.66 15.18
CA TYR A 309 17.67 8.40 14.71
C TYR A 309 18.65 7.62 13.82
N ASN A 310 18.67 6.30 13.99
CA ASN A 310 19.19 5.38 12.99
C ASN A 310 18.03 4.91 12.12
N ALA A 311 18.24 4.83 10.82
CA ALA A 311 17.25 4.25 9.92
C ALA A 311 17.91 3.38 8.85
N TRP A 312 17.31 2.23 8.55
CA TRP A 312 17.80 1.37 7.49
C TRP A 312 16.66 0.69 6.74
N LEU A 313 16.97 0.33 5.50
CA LEU A 313 16.02 -0.27 4.56
C LEU A 313 16.30 -1.77 4.44
N GLU A 314 15.25 -2.58 4.53
CA GLU A 314 15.34 -3.99 4.15
C GLU A 314 14.19 -4.38 3.21
N SER A 315 14.46 -5.31 2.29
CA SER A 315 13.37 -5.87 1.48
C SER A 315 12.40 -6.63 2.37
N ARG A 316 11.12 -6.66 1.99
CA ARG A 316 10.08 -7.39 2.73
C ARG A 316 10.38 -8.89 2.86
N SER A 317 11.18 -9.48 1.98
CA SER A 317 11.55 -10.90 2.09
C SER A 317 12.57 -11.16 3.20
N ILE A 318 13.48 -10.20 3.43
CA ILE A 318 14.53 -10.28 4.46
C ILE A 318 13.97 -9.79 5.79
N GLY A 319 13.44 -8.57 5.84
CA GLY A 319 13.02 -7.90 7.07
C GLY A 319 11.65 -8.31 7.61
N PHE A 320 11.00 -9.36 7.10
CA PHE A 320 9.66 -9.74 7.56
C PHE A 320 9.61 -10.07 9.05
N TYR A 321 10.56 -10.89 9.53
CA TYR A 321 10.61 -11.29 10.93
C TYR A 321 11.17 -10.18 11.81
N ASP A 322 12.07 -9.36 11.28
CA ASP A 322 12.59 -8.18 11.98
C ASP A 322 11.48 -7.12 12.16
N ALA A 323 10.62 -6.91 11.15
CA ALA A 323 9.42 -6.07 11.27
C ALA A 323 8.46 -6.57 12.36
N ILE A 324 8.21 -7.88 12.43
CA ILE A 324 7.41 -8.46 13.53
C ILE A 324 8.10 -8.24 14.88
N SER A 325 9.43 -8.41 14.95
CA SER A 325 10.20 -8.19 16.18
C SER A 325 10.11 -6.74 16.64
N ASP A 326 10.27 -5.80 15.72
CA ASP A 326 10.15 -4.36 15.95
C ASP A 326 8.79 -3.98 16.52
N ILE A 327 7.73 -4.42 15.86
CA ILE A 327 6.37 -4.15 16.29
C ILE A 327 6.10 -4.76 17.67
N ASN A 328 6.64 -5.94 17.97
CA ASN A 328 6.55 -6.54 19.32
C ASN A 328 7.30 -5.77 20.40
N ASN A 329 8.32 -4.98 20.03
CA ASN A 329 9.07 -4.11 20.93
C ASN A 329 8.56 -2.65 20.91
N ASP A 330 7.35 -2.41 20.41
CA ASP A 330 6.73 -1.08 20.35
C ASP A 330 7.52 -0.07 19.50
N TYR A 331 8.15 -0.57 18.43
CA TYR A 331 8.85 0.26 17.45
C TYR A 331 8.09 0.30 16.11
N PRO A 332 7.34 1.38 15.82
CA PRO A 332 6.69 1.53 14.54
C PRO A 332 7.73 1.74 13.42
N LEU A 333 7.34 1.39 12.20
CA LEU A 333 8.24 1.38 11.04
C LEU A 333 7.49 1.84 9.78
N LEU A 334 8.19 2.07 8.68
CA LEU A 334 7.54 2.36 7.40
C LEU A 334 7.46 1.13 6.52
N LEU A 335 6.38 1.04 5.75
CA LEU A 335 6.25 0.10 4.64
C LEU A 335 6.19 0.86 3.33
N LEU A 336 7.22 0.69 2.51
CA LEU A 336 7.32 1.28 1.17
C LEU A 336 6.89 0.22 0.15
N MET A 337 5.84 0.50 -0.62
CA MET A 337 5.25 -0.44 -1.58
C MET A 337 5.38 0.06 -3.01
N ILE A 338 5.75 -0.81 -3.94
CA ILE A 338 5.52 -0.63 -5.38
C ILE A 338 4.11 -1.11 -5.72
N ASN A 339 3.38 -0.28 -6.47
CA ASN A 339 1.93 -0.44 -6.70
C ASN A 339 1.07 -0.40 -5.42
N GLY A 340 1.51 0.33 -4.40
CA GLY A 340 0.76 0.66 -3.19
C GLY A 340 -0.21 1.85 -3.25
N SER A 341 -0.06 2.85 -4.12
CA SER A 341 -1.00 3.98 -4.42
C SER A 341 -0.28 5.04 -5.29
N SER A 342 -0.86 6.22 -5.51
CA SER A 342 -0.28 7.27 -6.38
C SER A 342 -0.13 8.60 -5.66
N ALA A 343 1.09 9.17 -5.71
CA ALA A 343 1.32 10.56 -5.35
C ALA A 343 0.61 11.51 -6.31
N LEU A 344 0.47 12.72 -5.82
CA LEU A 344 -0.44 13.68 -6.36
C LEU A 344 0.12 14.18 -7.73
N ASP A 345 1.25 14.81 -7.93
CA ASP A 345 1.41 15.80 -9.03
C ASP A 345 2.27 15.52 -10.25
N ARG A 346 2.39 14.24 -10.58
CA ARG A 346 3.14 13.80 -11.78
C ARG A 346 2.28 13.37 -12.96
N SER A 347 2.82 13.64 -14.15
CA SER A 347 2.31 13.17 -15.46
C SER A 347 2.76 11.74 -15.83
N GLN A 348 3.67 11.17 -15.03
CA GLN A 348 4.16 9.80 -15.13
C GLN A 348 3.42 8.91 -14.11
N ASP A 349 3.05 7.70 -14.53
CA ASP A 349 2.40 6.73 -13.65
C ASP A 349 3.28 6.43 -12.45
N TYR A 350 2.72 6.47 -11.25
CA TYR A 350 3.35 5.86 -10.10
C TYR A 350 2.33 5.07 -9.32
N GLY A 351 2.63 3.78 -9.24
CA GLY A 351 2.01 2.89 -8.29
C GLY A 351 2.65 2.94 -6.90
N ASN A 352 3.77 3.63 -6.64
CA ASN A 352 4.46 3.48 -5.35
C ASN A 352 3.83 4.32 -4.21
N HIS A 353 3.83 3.78 -2.99
CA HIS A 353 3.26 4.41 -1.79
C HIS A 353 4.05 4.06 -0.52
N ALA A 354 3.97 4.93 0.48
CA ALA A 354 4.59 4.75 1.78
C ALA A 354 3.52 4.92 2.87
N VAL A 355 3.53 4.02 3.85
CA VAL A 355 2.61 4.02 4.99
C VAL A 355 3.38 3.73 6.28
N THR A 356 2.79 4.09 7.41
CA THR A 356 3.34 3.73 8.73
C THR A 356 2.72 2.43 9.18
N VAL A 357 3.54 1.44 9.55
CA VAL A 357 3.10 0.19 10.17
C VAL A 357 3.09 0.38 11.68
N VAL A 358 1.92 0.18 12.27
CA VAL A 358 1.67 0.37 13.71
C VAL A 358 1.28 -0.93 14.40
N GLY A 359 1.16 -2.01 13.63
CA GLY A 359 0.72 -3.27 14.17
C GLY A 359 0.63 -4.35 13.12
N TYR A 360 0.11 -5.50 13.54
CA TYR A 360 -0.27 -6.58 12.66
C TYR A 360 -1.36 -7.42 13.30
N VAL A 361 -2.06 -8.16 12.46
CA VAL A 361 -2.91 -9.26 12.90
C VAL A 361 -2.77 -10.45 11.94
N GLY A 362 -2.78 -11.66 12.49
CA GLY A 362 -2.61 -12.87 11.72
C GLY A 362 -3.40 -14.05 12.29
N TYR A 363 -3.79 -14.95 11.40
CA TYR A 363 -4.38 -16.24 11.72
C TYR A 363 -3.96 -17.28 10.68
N ALA A 364 -4.36 -18.55 10.88
CA ALA A 364 -3.98 -19.62 9.97
C ALA A 364 -4.43 -19.32 8.52
N GLY A 365 -3.48 -18.90 7.68
CA GLY A 365 -3.69 -18.63 6.25
C GLY A 365 -3.72 -17.15 5.85
N ALA A 366 -3.68 -16.20 6.79
CA ALA A 366 -3.67 -14.78 6.47
C ALA A 366 -2.86 -13.95 7.49
N PHE A 367 -2.19 -12.91 6.99
CA PHE A 367 -1.42 -11.96 7.78
C PHE A 367 -1.67 -10.57 7.23
N TYR A 368 -1.95 -9.61 8.12
CA TYR A 368 -2.28 -8.24 7.79
C TYR A 368 -1.37 -7.31 8.56
N TRP A 369 -0.84 -6.31 7.87
CA TRP A 369 -0.18 -5.18 8.51
C TRP A 369 -1.24 -4.14 8.85
N GLU A 370 -1.29 -3.73 10.11
CA GLU A 370 -2.05 -2.57 10.55
C GLU A 370 -1.24 -1.32 10.21
N ILE A 371 -1.87 -0.40 9.49
CA ILE A 371 -1.20 0.75 8.92
C ILE A 371 -1.98 2.04 9.20
N HIS A 372 -1.24 3.11 9.44
CA HIS A 372 -1.73 4.46 9.21
C HIS A 372 -1.41 4.84 7.77
N ASP A 373 -2.46 5.07 7.01
CA ASP A 373 -2.35 5.60 5.66
C ASP A 373 -2.14 7.11 5.73
N THR A 374 -1.44 7.68 4.76
CA THR A 374 -1.20 9.13 4.71
C THR A 374 -2.42 9.89 4.16
N TRP A 375 -3.51 9.19 3.82
CA TRP A 375 -4.65 9.74 3.09
C TRP A 375 -5.91 9.96 3.91
N ASP A 376 -5.99 9.38 5.09
CA ASP A 376 -7.02 9.63 6.09
C ASP A 376 -6.41 9.54 7.50
N SER A 377 -7.25 9.34 8.51
CA SER A 377 -6.82 9.30 9.91
C SER A 377 -7.41 8.08 10.62
N GLU A 378 -7.64 7.02 9.85
CA GLU A 378 -8.24 5.77 10.31
C GLU A 378 -7.23 4.62 10.11
N ASP A 379 -7.40 3.56 10.89
CA ASP A 379 -6.56 2.37 10.78
C ASP A 379 -7.05 1.49 9.63
N HIS A 380 -6.09 1.05 8.82
CA HIS A 380 -6.32 0.11 7.74
C HIS A 380 -5.46 -1.14 7.93
N TYR A 381 -5.96 -2.25 7.42
CA TYR A 381 -5.30 -3.54 7.51
C TYR A 381 -5.11 -4.08 6.11
N ILE A 382 -3.86 -4.15 5.67
CA ILE A 382 -3.52 -4.64 4.33
C ILE A 382 -2.93 -6.04 4.40
N ALA A 383 -3.42 -6.94 3.55
CA ALA A 383 -2.89 -8.28 3.47
C ALA A 383 -1.42 -8.25 3.03
N ASP A 384 -0.57 -9.00 3.72
CA ASP A 384 0.83 -9.11 3.34
C ASP A 384 0.99 -9.66 1.91
N LYS A 385 1.95 -9.09 1.16
CA LYS A 385 2.20 -9.35 -0.29
C LYS A 385 1.09 -8.90 -1.23
N ASN A 386 0.10 -8.16 -0.74
CA ASN A 386 -0.88 -7.51 -1.59
C ASN A 386 -0.26 -6.29 -2.29
N TRP A 387 0.90 -6.41 -2.93
CA TRP A 387 1.64 -5.36 -3.64
C TRP A 387 2.62 -6.01 -4.63
N GLU A 388 3.27 -5.23 -5.50
CA GLU A 388 4.28 -5.79 -6.43
C GLU A 388 5.58 -6.10 -5.70
N GLU A 389 6.10 -5.14 -4.95
CA GLU A 389 7.33 -5.26 -4.17
C GLU A 389 7.23 -4.34 -2.97
N ALA A 390 7.92 -4.65 -1.87
CA ALA A 390 7.97 -3.75 -0.73
C ALA A 390 9.26 -3.84 0.07
N TRP A 391 9.52 -2.77 0.81
CA TRP A 391 10.61 -2.63 1.77
C TRP A 391 10.07 -2.11 3.09
N PHE A 392 10.70 -2.56 4.17
CA PHE A 392 10.55 -1.95 5.48
C PHE A 392 11.65 -0.90 5.68
N VAL A 393 11.28 0.24 6.26
CA VAL A 393 12.25 1.19 6.82
C VAL A 393 12.12 1.12 8.33
N PHE A 394 13.16 0.58 8.94
CA PHE A 394 13.28 0.50 10.39
C PHE A 394 13.81 1.83 10.92
N ILE A 395 13.25 2.28 12.04
CA ILE A 395 13.60 3.56 12.67
C ILE A 395 13.84 3.34 14.16
N ARG A 396 14.97 3.86 14.66
CA ARG A 396 15.38 3.73 16.06
C ARG A 396 15.94 5.03 16.60
N GLU A 397 15.48 5.42 17.78
CA GLU A 397 16.17 6.41 18.60
C GLU A 397 17.61 5.96 18.89
N LYS A 398 18.58 6.86 18.75
CA LYS A 398 20.01 6.58 18.99
C LYS A 398 20.41 6.58 20.46
#